data_AF-A0A950A1R6-F1
#
_entry.id   AF-A0A950A1R6-F1
#
_cell.length_a   1.000
_cell.length_b   1.000
_cell.length_c   1.000
_cell.angle_alpha   90.00
_cell.angle_beta   90.00
_cell.angle_gamma   90.00
#
_symmetry.space_group_name_H-M   'P 1'
#
loop_
_entity.id
_entity.type
_entity.pdbx_description
1 polymer ?
#
loop_
_entity_poly.entity_id
_entity_poly.type
_entity_poly.pdbx_seq_one_letter_code
_entity_poly.pdbx_strand_id
1 'polypeptide(L)'
;GTFAAAEYVRPAQFTIVEGLLGFHSLAMRDNYDVRVFLDPPEDLRRKWKVQRDCSRRGYTTDQVLDELDRREADAEAYIRPQRRHADMVISFMPGDRGDPEHLDARIVMRPGIVHPELSPVIEGGADGISLVARGAESSLWVRGTISPARSAAIEEAVWDRMHFASHLRTERLGEFTVGTALHRSEPLAITQLLVLYHLVTARAAIALGAEHARSDLAPSRTL
;
A
#
# COMPACT_ATOMS: atom_id res chain seq x y z
N GLY A 1 23.56 14.39 4.18
CA GLY A 1 22.57 14.41 5.28
C GLY A 1 23.33 14.28 6.58
N THR A 2 23.00 15.10 7.57
CA THR A 2 23.59 15.08 8.92
C THR A 2 22.49 14.77 9.93
N PHE A 3 22.83 14.15 11.05
CA PHE A 3 21.86 13.90 12.11
C PHE A 3 21.51 15.21 12.82
N ALA A 4 20.21 15.42 13.04
CA ALA A 4 19.69 16.49 13.89
C ALA A 4 19.58 16.01 15.35
N ALA A 5 19.24 16.92 16.27
CA ALA A 5 18.91 16.56 17.63
C ALA A 5 17.67 15.65 17.67
N ALA A 6 17.60 14.78 18.68
CA ALA A 6 16.44 13.92 18.87
C ALA A 6 15.20 14.75 19.20
N GLU A 7 14.05 14.36 18.63
CA GLU A 7 12.75 14.95 18.91
C GLU A 7 11.86 13.95 19.67
N TYR A 8 11.10 14.45 20.64
CA TYR A 8 10.15 13.62 21.36
C TYR A 8 8.87 13.43 20.54
N VAL A 9 8.59 12.18 20.19
CA VAL A 9 7.37 11.81 19.47
C VAL A 9 6.34 11.31 20.49
N ARG A 10 5.21 12.01 20.60
CA ARG A 10 4.09 11.59 21.46
C ARG A 10 3.35 10.40 20.81
N PRO A 11 2.95 9.38 21.59
CA PRO A 11 2.07 8.34 21.10
C PRO A 11 0.78 8.95 20.53
N ALA A 12 0.40 8.50 19.33
CA ALA A 12 -0.83 8.87 18.65
C ALA A 12 -1.71 7.63 18.45
N GLN A 13 -3.00 7.86 18.15
CA GLN A 13 -3.93 6.76 17.84
C GLN A 13 -3.49 5.93 16.63
N PHE A 14 -2.80 6.57 15.69
CA PHE A 14 -2.17 5.95 14.55
C PHE A 14 -0.72 6.42 14.47
N THR A 15 0.21 5.49 14.34
CA THR A 15 1.63 5.78 14.09
C THR A 15 2.03 5.06 12.81
N ILE A 16 2.41 5.82 11.78
CA ILE A 16 2.89 5.27 10.51
C ILE A 16 4.41 5.35 10.52
N VAL A 17 5.06 4.20 10.42
CA VAL A 17 6.51 4.09 10.28
C VAL A 17 6.83 3.76 8.83
N GLU A 18 7.40 4.72 8.08
CA GLU A 18 7.84 4.50 6.71
C GLU A 18 9.37 4.49 6.60
N GLY A 19 9.89 3.67 5.69
CA GLY A 19 11.31 3.64 5.40
C GLY A 19 11.78 2.36 4.74
N LEU A 20 13.08 2.29 4.51
CA LEU A 20 13.74 1.18 3.82
C LEU A 20 13.76 -0.12 4.64
N LEU A 21 13.81 -0.02 5.97
CA LEU A 21 14.05 -1.16 6.87
C LEU A 21 12.88 -1.43 7.82
N GLY A 22 11.65 -1.07 7.40
CA GLY A 22 10.46 -1.16 8.24
C GLY A 22 10.25 -2.54 8.86
N PHE A 23 10.56 -3.64 8.14
CA PHE A 23 10.38 -5.01 8.60
C PHE A 23 11.72 -5.75 8.79
N HIS A 24 12.83 -5.04 8.99
CA HIS A 24 14.14 -5.68 9.03
C HIS A 24 14.34 -6.55 10.28
N SER A 25 13.98 -6.06 11.47
CA SER A 25 14.09 -6.82 12.72
C SER A 25 12.77 -7.50 13.10
N LEU A 26 12.86 -8.64 13.79
CA LEU A 26 11.66 -9.31 14.33
C LEU A 26 10.90 -8.41 15.31
N ALA A 27 11.62 -7.76 16.23
CA ALA A 27 11.02 -6.84 17.20
C ALA A 27 10.19 -5.74 16.53
N MET A 28 10.63 -5.16 15.41
CA MET A 28 9.80 -4.19 14.68
C MET A 28 8.54 -4.83 14.10
N ARG A 29 8.66 -6.03 13.49
CA ARG A 29 7.52 -6.74 12.87
C ARG A 29 6.42 -7.09 13.87
N ASP A 30 6.79 -7.35 15.10
CA ASP A 30 5.87 -7.74 16.18
C ASP A 30 5.11 -6.52 16.74
N ASN A 31 5.60 -5.30 16.50
CA ASN A 31 4.95 -4.06 16.94
C ASN A 31 3.98 -3.46 15.92
N TYR A 32 3.84 -4.04 14.72
CA TYR A 32 2.94 -3.50 13.69
C TYR A 32 1.65 -4.29 13.57
N ASP A 33 0.53 -3.59 13.69
CA ASP A 33 -0.81 -4.12 13.43
C ASP A 33 -1.10 -4.34 11.94
N VAL A 34 -0.48 -3.53 11.07
CA VAL A 34 -0.64 -3.60 9.61
C VAL A 34 0.71 -3.34 8.95
N ARG A 35 1.15 -4.24 8.07
CA ARG A 35 2.40 -4.12 7.32
C ARG A 35 2.14 -4.02 5.83
N VAL A 36 2.54 -2.91 5.23
CA VAL A 36 2.38 -2.65 3.79
C VAL A 36 3.75 -2.54 3.13
N PHE A 37 3.95 -3.24 2.01
CA PHE A 37 5.17 -3.14 1.20
C PHE A 37 4.83 -2.66 -0.21
N LEU A 38 5.51 -1.62 -0.67
CA LEU A 38 5.40 -1.14 -2.06
C LEU A 38 6.45 -1.85 -2.92
N ASP A 39 6.00 -2.59 -3.93
CA ASP A 39 6.82 -3.39 -4.84
C ASP A 39 6.56 -3.05 -6.32
N PRO A 40 6.64 -1.77 -6.74
CA PRO A 40 6.50 -1.43 -8.15
C PRO A 40 7.65 -2.05 -8.98
N PRO A 41 7.44 -2.32 -10.28
CA PRO A 41 8.52 -2.73 -11.18
C PRO A 41 9.69 -1.74 -11.16
N GLU A 42 10.90 -2.28 -11.25
CA GLU A 42 12.15 -1.52 -11.12
C GLU A 42 12.22 -0.36 -12.11
N ASP A 43 11.83 -0.56 -13.37
CA ASP A 43 11.85 0.48 -14.40
C ASP A 43 10.92 1.66 -14.06
N LEU A 44 9.72 1.37 -13.54
CA LEU A 44 8.77 2.40 -13.12
C LEU A 44 9.30 3.16 -11.89
N ARG A 45 9.88 2.43 -10.92
CA ARG A 45 10.50 3.01 -9.73
C ARG A 45 11.66 3.94 -10.08
N ARG A 46 12.54 3.51 -11.00
CA ARG A 46 13.66 4.31 -11.53
C ARG A 46 13.15 5.56 -12.23
N LYS A 47 12.15 5.44 -13.10
CA LYS A 47 11.50 6.57 -13.79
C LYS A 47 10.97 7.61 -12.80
N TRP A 48 10.22 7.20 -11.78
CA TRP A 48 9.70 8.12 -10.76
C TRP A 48 10.81 8.79 -9.96
N LYS A 49 11.87 8.06 -9.61
CA LYS A 49 13.00 8.63 -8.87
C LYS A 49 13.76 9.66 -9.71
N VAL A 50 14.05 9.37 -10.97
CA VAL A 50 14.70 10.30 -11.89
C VAL A 50 13.85 11.56 -12.06
N GLN A 51 12.55 11.40 -12.36
CA GLN A 51 11.63 12.53 -12.50
C GLN A 51 11.62 13.41 -11.25
N ARG A 52 11.50 12.81 -10.05
CA ARG A 52 11.47 13.55 -8.78
C ARG A 52 12.80 14.23 -8.47
N ASP A 53 13.92 13.52 -8.57
CA ASP A 53 15.23 14.02 -8.13
C ASP A 53 15.82 15.02 -9.14
N CYS A 54 15.56 14.88 -10.44
CA CYS A 54 15.98 15.87 -11.44
C CYS A 54 15.11 17.13 -11.40
N SER A 55 13.78 17.00 -11.25
CA SER A 55 12.88 18.17 -11.24
C SER A 55 12.92 18.99 -9.95
N ARG A 56 13.13 18.36 -8.80
CA ARG A 56 13.04 19.03 -7.49
C ARG A 56 14.37 19.26 -6.79
N ARG A 57 15.43 18.53 -7.16
CA ARG A 57 16.71 18.51 -6.41
C ARG A 57 17.93 18.84 -7.27
N GLY A 58 17.75 19.11 -8.56
CA GLY A 58 18.81 19.59 -9.46
C GLY A 58 19.86 18.54 -9.82
N TYR A 59 19.61 17.25 -9.59
CA TYR A 59 20.49 16.18 -10.02
C TYR A 59 20.38 15.96 -11.53
N THR A 60 21.46 15.49 -12.15
CA THR A 60 21.44 14.97 -13.52
C THR A 60 20.89 13.55 -13.55
N THR A 61 20.32 13.13 -14.68
CA THR A 61 19.82 11.77 -14.87
C THR A 61 20.90 10.73 -14.56
N ASP A 62 22.10 10.91 -15.09
CA ASP A 62 23.23 9.97 -14.92
C ASP A 62 23.60 9.79 -13.44
N GLN A 63 23.71 10.89 -12.68
CA GLN A 63 23.96 10.81 -11.24
C GLN A 63 22.90 10.01 -10.48
N VAL A 64 21.62 10.13 -10.88
CA VAL A 64 20.53 9.41 -10.23
C VAL A 64 20.57 7.92 -10.60
N LEU A 65 20.92 7.59 -11.83
CA LEU A 65 21.04 6.22 -12.32
C LEU A 65 22.26 5.50 -11.71
N ASP A 66 23.42 6.15 -11.69
CA ASP A 66 24.64 5.60 -11.08
C ASP A 66 24.42 5.28 -9.60
N GLU A 67 23.76 6.19 -8.87
CA GLU A 67 23.44 5.98 -7.46
C GLU A 67 22.41 4.87 -7.23
N LEU A 68 21.50 4.65 -8.19
CA LEU A 68 20.56 3.54 -8.16
C LEU A 68 21.26 2.21 -8.39
N ASP A 69 22.12 2.14 -9.40
CA ASP A 69 22.89 0.92 -9.72
C ASP A 69 23.82 0.53 -8.58
N ARG A 70 24.50 1.51 -7.97
CA ARG A 70 25.37 1.29 -6.82
C ARG A 70 24.63 0.68 -5.61
N ARG A 71 23.34 0.96 -5.45
CA ARG A 71 22.51 0.53 -4.31
C ARG A 71 21.69 -0.71 -4.59
N GLU A 72 21.69 -1.24 -5.81
CA GLU A 72 20.82 -2.37 -6.18
C GLU A 72 21.16 -3.64 -5.39
N ALA A 73 22.46 -3.92 -5.17
CA ALA A 73 22.89 -5.06 -4.38
C ALA A 73 22.38 -5.00 -2.93
N ASP A 74 22.38 -3.81 -2.31
CA ASP A 74 21.83 -3.60 -0.97
C ASP A 74 20.30 -3.72 -0.97
N ALA A 75 19.64 -3.25 -2.03
CA ALA A 75 18.20 -3.38 -2.18
C ALA A 75 17.77 -4.86 -2.25
N GLU A 76 18.48 -5.66 -3.04
CA GLU A 76 18.26 -7.10 -3.16
C GLU A 76 18.56 -7.83 -1.85
N ALA A 77 19.63 -7.47 -1.15
CA ALA A 77 20.05 -8.14 0.08
C ALA A 77 19.16 -7.80 1.29
N TYR A 78 18.75 -6.53 1.43
CA TYR A 78 18.16 -6.03 2.67
C TYR A 78 16.74 -5.48 2.53
N ILE A 79 16.33 -5.01 1.36
CA ILE A 79 15.04 -4.33 1.17
C ILE A 79 13.99 -5.29 0.62
N ARG A 80 14.20 -5.84 -0.57
CA ARG A 80 13.24 -6.73 -1.25
C ARG A 80 12.85 -7.97 -0.43
N PRO A 81 13.74 -8.62 0.35
CA PRO A 81 13.36 -9.78 1.17
C PRO A 81 12.32 -9.46 2.24
N GLN A 82 12.24 -8.20 2.70
CA GLN A 82 11.25 -7.77 3.69
C GLN A 82 9.81 -7.89 3.17
N ARG A 83 9.59 -7.92 1.85
CA ARG A 83 8.29 -8.12 1.20
C ARG A 83 7.54 -9.33 1.74
N ARG A 84 8.23 -10.41 2.11
CA ARG A 84 7.60 -11.64 2.65
C ARG A 84 6.93 -11.46 4.01
N HIS A 85 7.27 -10.38 4.72
CA HIS A 85 6.72 -10.04 6.02
C HIS A 85 5.58 -9.03 5.92
N ALA A 86 5.13 -8.64 4.73
CA ALA A 86 4.03 -7.70 4.60
C ALA A 86 2.67 -8.41 4.65
N ASP A 87 1.66 -7.76 5.22
CA ASP A 87 0.27 -8.22 5.14
C ASP A 87 -0.36 -7.81 3.80
N MET A 88 0.09 -6.68 3.25
CA MET A 88 -0.25 -6.22 1.91
C MET A 88 1.00 -5.93 1.08
N VAL A 89 1.06 -6.42 -0.15
CA VAL A 89 2.08 -6.02 -1.14
C VAL A 89 1.37 -5.29 -2.28
N ILE A 90 1.72 -4.02 -2.47
CA ILE A 90 1.11 -3.14 -3.46
C ILE A 90 2.12 -2.90 -4.57
N SER A 91 1.75 -3.22 -5.80
CA SER A 91 2.56 -2.98 -7.00
C SER A 91 1.74 -2.21 -8.02
N PHE A 92 2.13 -0.97 -8.29
CA PHE A 92 1.64 -0.22 -9.44
C PHE A 92 2.49 -0.56 -10.66
N MET A 93 1.85 -0.77 -11.81
CA MET A 93 2.49 -1.18 -13.05
C MET A 93 2.01 -0.30 -14.20
N PRO A 94 2.81 -0.13 -15.27
CA PRO A 94 2.33 0.54 -16.48
C PRO A 94 1.06 -0.15 -17.00
N GLY A 95 -0.03 0.61 -17.13
CA GLY A 95 -1.23 0.19 -17.83
C GLY A 95 -1.14 0.48 -19.33
N ASP A 96 -2.23 0.19 -20.06
CA ASP A 96 -2.26 0.29 -21.53
C ASP A 96 -1.98 1.71 -22.06
N ARG A 97 -2.31 2.75 -21.28
CA ARG A 97 -2.16 4.15 -21.71
C ARG A 97 -0.76 4.72 -21.48
N GLY A 98 0.06 4.06 -20.66
CA GLY A 98 1.45 4.48 -20.39
C GLY A 98 1.62 5.80 -19.63
N ASP A 99 0.52 6.40 -19.16
CA ASP A 99 0.49 7.63 -18.37
C ASP A 99 0.37 7.31 -16.85
N PRO A 100 0.73 8.26 -15.96
CA PRO A 100 0.73 8.02 -14.52
C PRO A 100 -0.68 7.96 -13.89
N GLU A 101 -1.74 8.40 -14.58
CA GLU A 101 -3.12 8.35 -14.07
C GLU A 101 -3.70 6.93 -14.20
N HIS A 102 -3.30 6.21 -15.26
CA HIS A 102 -3.85 4.92 -15.63
C HIS A 102 -2.86 3.77 -15.39
N LEU A 103 -2.19 3.77 -14.24
CA LEU A 103 -1.39 2.63 -13.80
C LEU A 103 -2.29 1.50 -13.31
N ASP A 104 -1.97 0.27 -13.68
CA ASP A 104 -2.59 -0.90 -13.07
C ASP A 104 -2.09 -1.05 -11.63
N ALA A 105 -2.94 -1.52 -10.74
CA ALA A 105 -2.56 -1.89 -9.38
C ALA A 105 -2.75 -3.39 -9.16
N ARG A 106 -1.73 -4.04 -8.59
CA ARG A 106 -1.81 -5.36 -8.01
C ARG A 106 -1.65 -5.26 -6.50
N ILE A 107 -2.61 -5.78 -5.76
CA ILE A 107 -2.61 -5.81 -4.30
C ILE A 107 -2.64 -7.27 -3.87
N VAL A 108 -1.53 -7.77 -3.35
CA VAL A 108 -1.45 -9.08 -2.71
C VAL A 108 -1.84 -8.91 -1.25
N MET A 109 -2.81 -9.71 -0.81
CA MET A 109 -3.40 -9.73 0.52
C MET A 109 -3.07 -11.07 1.18
N ARG A 110 -2.48 -11.04 2.38
CA ARG A 110 -2.00 -12.21 3.11
C ARG A 110 -2.80 -12.44 4.40
N PRO A 111 -2.94 -13.69 4.86
CA PRO A 111 -3.85 -14.04 5.97
C PRO A 111 -3.42 -13.54 7.36
N GLY A 112 -2.34 -12.74 7.46
CA GLY A 112 -1.90 -12.13 8.72
C GLY A 112 -2.91 -11.15 9.31
N ILE A 113 -3.76 -10.56 8.47
CA ILE A 113 -4.90 -9.70 8.85
C ILE A 113 -6.17 -10.11 8.12
N VAL A 114 -7.32 -9.73 8.66
CA VAL A 114 -8.63 -9.94 8.02
C VAL A 114 -8.84 -8.91 6.92
N HIS A 115 -9.06 -9.37 5.69
CA HIS A 115 -9.32 -8.53 4.52
C HIS A 115 -10.82 -8.36 4.27
N PRO A 116 -11.25 -7.26 3.61
CA PRO A 116 -12.64 -7.08 3.26
C PRO A 116 -13.06 -8.11 2.21
N GLU A 117 -14.30 -8.61 2.31
CA GLU A 117 -14.89 -9.52 1.33
C GLU A 117 -15.26 -8.75 0.06
N LEU A 118 -14.45 -8.92 -1.00
CA LEU A 118 -14.63 -8.20 -2.27
C LEU A 118 -15.33 -9.02 -3.35
N SER A 119 -15.55 -10.32 -3.15
CA SER A 119 -16.17 -11.22 -4.14
C SER A 119 -17.48 -10.67 -4.74
N PRO A 120 -18.43 -10.11 -3.95
CA PRO A 120 -19.71 -9.63 -4.49
C PRO A 120 -19.59 -8.48 -5.50
N VAL A 121 -18.51 -7.68 -5.43
CA VAL A 121 -18.26 -6.55 -6.34
C VAL A 121 -17.29 -6.89 -7.47
N ILE A 122 -16.85 -8.14 -7.58
CA ILE A 122 -15.89 -8.61 -8.59
C ILE A 122 -16.54 -9.61 -9.56
N GLU A 123 -17.70 -10.18 -9.21
CA GLU A 123 -18.50 -11.02 -10.10
C GLU A 123 -18.82 -10.28 -11.42
N GLY A 124 -18.48 -10.89 -12.56
CA GLY A 124 -18.70 -10.35 -13.91
C GLY A 124 -17.45 -10.31 -14.81
N GLY A 125 -16.24 -10.40 -14.26
CA GLY A 125 -14.99 -10.70 -14.99
C GLY A 125 -14.51 -9.73 -16.10
N ALA A 126 -15.30 -8.72 -16.48
CA ALA A 126 -15.03 -7.90 -17.67
C ALA A 126 -14.66 -6.42 -17.41
N ASP A 127 -14.78 -5.92 -16.17
CA ASP A 127 -14.80 -4.47 -15.92
C ASP A 127 -13.53 -3.94 -15.24
N GLY A 128 -12.36 -4.42 -15.64
CA GLY A 128 -11.08 -3.89 -15.18
C GLY A 128 -10.72 -4.21 -13.72
N ILE A 129 -11.37 -5.20 -13.10
CA ILE A 129 -11.01 -5.71 -11.77
C ILE A 129 -11.08 -7.24 -11.75
N SER A 130 -10.14 -7.88 -11.06
CA SER A 130 -10.19 -9.33 -10.81
C SER A 130 -9.55 -9.69 -9.47
N LEU A 131 -10.06 -10.75 -8.84
CA LEU A 131 -9.53 -11.31 -7.60
C LEU A 131 -9.13 -12.75 -7.86
N VAL A 132 -7.87 -13.08 -7.58
CA VAL A 132 -7.33 -14.43 -7.76
C VAL A 132 -6.84 -14.93 -6.41
N ALA A 133 -7.45 -16.00 -5.90
CA ALA A 133 -6.98 -16.67 -4.68
C ALA A 133 -5.90 -17.72 -5.03
N ARG A 134 -4.86 -17.80 -4.20
CA ARG A 134 -3.78 -18.80 -4.29
C ARG A 134 -3.42 -19.28 -2.88
N GLY A 135 -4.00 -20.42 -2.48
CA GLY A 135 -3.86 -20.91 -1.10
C GLY A 135 -4.53 -19.93 -0.14
N ALA A 136 -3.79 -19.45 0.86
CA ALA A 136 -4.27 -18.47 1.83
C ALA A 136 -4.05 -17.01 1.40
N GLU A 137 -3.33 -16.76 0.30
CA GLU A 137 -3.14 -15.42 -0.25
C GLU A 137 -4.19 -15.12 -1.32
N SER A 138 -4.58 -13.85 -1.44
CA SER A 138 -5.39 -13.37 -2.55
C SER A 138 -4.69 -12.21 -3.26
N SER A 139 -4.87 -12.10 -4.58
CA SER A 139 -4.31 -11.04 -5.41
C SER A 139 -5.45 -10.30 -6.10
N LEU A 140 -5.67 -9.05 -5.69
CA LEU A 140 -6.56 -8.12 -6.38
C LEU A 140 -5.79 -7.42 -7.49
N TRP A 141 -6.36 -7.44 -8.70
CA TRP A 141 -5.85 -6.71 -9.85
C TRP A 141 -6.88 -5.65 -10.24
N VAL A 142 -6.45 -4.40 -10.32
CA VAL A 142 -7.27 -3.26 -10.74
C VAL A 142 -6.58 -2.61 -11.93
N ARG A 143 -7.26 -2.57 -13.07
CA ARG A 143 -6.75 -1.97 -14.30
C ARG A 143 -6.79 -0.45 -14.18
N GLY A 144 -5.78 0.22 -14.72
CA GLY A 144 -5.72 1.68 -14.87
C GLY A 144 -6.90 2.26 -15.63
N THR A 145 -7.57 1.44 -16.44
CA THR A 145 -8.72 1.81 -17.26
C THR A 145 -10.08 1.51 -16.63
N ILE A 146 -10.12 1.08 -15.36
CA ILE A 146 -11.37 0.87 -14.63
C ILE A 146 -12.24 2.14 -14.66
N SER A 147 -13.54 1.98 -14.89
CA SER A 147 -14.44 3.13 -14.95
C SER A 147 -14.67 3.72 -13.55
N PRO A 148 -14.89 5.04 -13.43
CA PRO A 148 -15.21 5.65 -12.13
C PRO A 148 -16.45 5.05 -11.47
N ALA A 149 -17.48 4.68 -12.24
CA ALA A 149 -18.67 4.03 -11.72
C ALA A 149 -18.37 2.65 -11.11
N ARG A 150 -17.48 1.87 -11.74
CA ARG A 150 -17.05 0.57 -11.21
C ARG A 150 -16.17 0.74 -9.97
N SER A 151 -15.25 1.70 -10.00
CA SER A 151 -14.42 2.09 -8.85
C SER A 151 -15.29 2.43 -7.64
N ALA A 152 -16.26 3.32 -7.83
CA ALA A 152 -17.20 3.74 -6.79
C ALA A 152 -17.97 2.56 -6.19
N ALA A 153 -18.45 1.60 -6.99
CA ALA A 153 -19.14 0.42 -6.47
C ALA A 153 -18.27 -0.44 -5.55
N ILE A 154 -16.96 -0.55 -5.86
CA ILE A 154 -16.00 -1.25 -5.00
C ILE A 154 -15.74 -0.44 -3.73
N GLU A 155 -15.58 0.88 -3.87
CA GLU A 155 -15.39 1.76 -2.72
C GLU A 155 -16.57 1.68 -1.74
N GLU A 156 -17.81 1.71 -2.24
CA GLU A 156 -19.02 1.52 -1.41
C GLU A 156 -19.00 0.20 -0.66
N ALA A 157 -18.68 -0.91 -1.33
CA ALA A 157 -18.64 -2.22 -0.67
C ALA A 157 -17.57 -2.30 0.46
N VAL A 158 -16.46 -1.57 0.33
CA VAL A 158 -15.48 -1.45 1.40
C VAL A 158 -15.99 -0.52 2.51
N TRP A 159 -16.64 0.59 2.17
CA TRP A 159 -17.25 1.52 3.12
C TRP A 159 -18.39 0.92 3.93
N ASP A 160 -19.17 0.00 3.35
CA ASP A 160 -20.22 -0.73 4.04
C ASP A 160 -19.67 -1.57 5.21
N ARG A 161 -18.42 -2.02 5.10
CA ARG A 161 -17.73 -2.71 6.20
C ARG A 161 -17.13 -1.77 7.24
N MET A 162 -17.16 -0.46 6.99
CA MET A 162 -16.62 0.60 7.82
C MET A 162 -17.67 1.62 8.27
N HIS A 163 -18.93 1.24 8.42
CA HIS A 163 -20.00 2.17 8.86
C HIS A 163 -19.66 2.95 10.14
N PHE A 164 -18.94 2.33 11.07
CA PHE A 164 -18.46 2.96 12.32
C PHE A 164 -17.41 4.06 12.10
N ALA A 165 -16.85 4.15 10.90
CA ALA A 165 -15.82 5.09 10.49
C ALA A 165 -16.23 5.94 9.27
N SER A 166 -17.54 6.06 9.00
CA SER A 166 -18.09 6.87 7.91
C SER A 166 -17.62 8.33 7.90
N HIS A 167 -17.28 8.89 9.07
CA HIS A 167 -16.71 10.23 9.23
C HIS A 167 -15.32 10.40 8.59
N LEU A 168 -14.62 9.30 8.25
CA LEU A 168 -13.32 9.34 7.55
C LEU A 168 -13.47 9.35 6.02
N ARG A 169 -14.70 9.21 5.51
CA ARG A 169 -14.96 9.17 4.07
C ARG A 169 -14.55 10.49 3.42
N THR A 170 -13.77 10.40 2.35
CA THR A 170 -13.21 11.55 1.64
C THR A 170 -13.16 11.29 0.15
N GLU A 171 -13.42 12.33 -0.65
CA GLU A 171 -13.31 12.26 -2.12
C GLU A 171 -11.85 12.34 -2.60
N ARG A 172 -10.91 12.60 -1.69
CA ARG A 172 -9.49 12.81 -2.00
C ARG A 172 -8.68 11.53 -2.21
N LEU A 173 -9.27 10.36 -1.97
CA LEU A 173 -8.60 9.09 -2.27
C LEU A 173 -8.36 8.98 -3.77
N GLY A 174 -7.16 8.54 -4.14
CA GLY A 174 -6.71 8.47 -5.53
C GLY A 174 -6.16 9.78 -6.09
N GLU A 175 -6.22 10.89 -5.35
CA GLU A 175 -5.62 12.15 -5.80
C GLU A 175 -4.09 12.12 -5.70
N PHE A 176 -3.42 12.61 -6.74
CA PHE A 176 -1.98 12.80 -6.75
C PHE A 176 -1.58 14.00 -7.63
N THR A 177 -0.33 14.46 -7.52
CA THR A 177 0.14 15.63 -8.26
C THR A 177 1.28 15.27 -9.22
N VAL A 178 1.20 15.81 -10.45
CA VAL A 178 2.29 15.80 -11.43
C VAL A 178 2.62 17.24 -11.77
N GLY A 179 3.78 17.71 -11.32
CA GLY A 179 4.08 19.15 -11.34
C GLY A 179 3.12 19.90 -10.40
N THR A 180 2.28 20.76 -10.96
CA THR A 180 1.23 21.52 -10.25
C THR A 180 -0.18 21.03 -10.56
N ALA A 181 -0.35 20.10 -11.50
CA ALA A 181 -1.64 19.57 -11.88
C ALA A 181 -2.08 18.49 -10.87
N LEU A 182 -3.35 18.57 -10.48
CA LEU A 182 -4.01 17.57 -9.65
C LEU A 182 -4.65 16.53 -10.57
N HIS A 183 -4.38 15.26 -10.30
CA HIS A 183 -4.87 14.12 -11.06
C HIS A 183 -5.56 13.14 -10.10
N ARG A 184 -6.39 12.25 -10.65
CA ARG A 184 -7.02 11.16 -9.91
C ARG A 184 -6.73 9.84 -10.59
N SER A 185 -6.44 8.81 -9.80
CA SER A 185 -6.26 7.43 -10.25
C SER A 185 -7.19 6.52 -9.46
N GLU A 186 -8.09 5.82 -10.16
CA GLU A 186 -9.04 4.90 -9.53
C GLU A 186 -8.35 3.69 -8.87
N PRO A 187 -7.34 3.04 -9.48
CA PRO A 187 -6.57 2.01 -8.79
C PRO A 187 -5.85 2.53 -7.53
N LEU A 188 -5.38 3.78 -7.54
CA LEU A 188 -4.81 4.40 -6.35
C LEU A 188 -5.87 4.64 -5.27
N ALA A 189 -7.07 5.09 -5.64
CA ALA A 189 -8.19 5.29 -4.71
C ALA A 189 -8.55 3.99 -3.98
N ILE A 190 -8.78 2.92 -4.73
CA ILE A 190 -9.07 1.59 -4.19
C ILE A 190 -7.94 1.11 -3.29
N THR A 191 -6.68 1.27 -3.72
CA THR A 191 -5.51 0.87 -2.94
C THR A 191 -5.44 1.61 -1.60
N GLN A 192 -5.59 2.94 -1.61
CA GLN A 192 -5.56 3.76 -0.40
C GLN A 192 -6.74 3.44 0.52
N LEU A 193 -7.93 3.18 -0.04
CA LEU A 193 -9.11 2.78 0.72
C LEU A 193 -8.90 1.44 1.44
N LEU A 194 -8.27 0.46 0.79
CA LEU A 194 -7.95 -0.82 1.43
C LEU A 194 -6.93 -0.64 2.57
N VAL A 195 -5.91 0.19 2.39
CA VAL A 195 -4.98 0.52 3.49
C VAL A 195 -5.74 1.18 4.64
N LEU A 196 -6.60 2.17 4.36
CA LEU A 196 -7.43 2.83 5.36
C LEU A 196 -8.33 1.83 6.10
N TYR A 197 -8.95 0.90 5.38
CA TYR A 197 -9.76 -0.18 5.95
C TYR A 197 -9.00 -0.96 7.01
N HIS A 198 -7.77 -1.36 6.71
CA HIS A 198 -6.95 -2.12 7.65
C HIS A 198 -6.54 -1.30 8.87
N LEU A 199 -6.20 -0.03 8.70
CA LEU A 199 -5.88 0.85 9.84
C LEU A 199 -7.07 0.99 10.78
N VAL A 200 -8.24 1.31 10.22
CA VAL A 200 -9.46 1.57 10.98
C VAL A 200 -9.98 0.31 11.68
N THR A 201 -9.94 -0.84 11.02
CA THR A 201 -10.34 -2.12 11.60
C THR A 201 -9.37 -2.59 12.67
N ALA A 202 -8.05 -2.42 12.48
CA ALA A 202 -7.05 -2.71 13.50
C ALA A 202 -7.30 -1.89 14.77
N ARG A 203 -7.53 -0.58 14.64
CA ARG A 203 -7.88 0.29 15.77
C ARG A 203 -9.16 -0.17 16.47
N ALA A 204 -10.20 -0.53 15.71
CA ALA A 204 -11.45 -1.00 16.28
C ALA A 204 -11.25 -2.31 17.08
N ALA A 205 -10.46 -3.26 16.55
CA ALA A 205 -10.13 -4.50 17.24
C ALA A 205 -9.39 -4.24 18.56
N ILE A 206 -8.38 -3.37 18.55
CA ILE A 206 -7.63 -2.99 19.76
C ILE A 206 -8.53 -2.30 20.78
N ALA A 207 -9.40 -1.38 20.34
CA ALA A 207 -10.35 -0.69 21.23
C ALA A 207 -11.36 -1.65 21.88
N LEU A 208 -11.65 -2.78 21.24
CA LEU A 208 -12.50 -3.85 21.76
C LEU A 208 -11.72 -4.87 22.63
N GLY A 209 -10.43 -4.64 22.90
CA GLY A 209 -9.62 -5.42 23.82
C GLY A 209 -8.72 -6.48 23.17
N ALA A 210 -8.55 -6.48 21.84
CA ALA A 210 -7.51 -7.29 21.21
C ALA A 210 -6.11 -6.73 21.52
N GLU A 211 -5.15 -7.60 21.84
CA GLU A 211 -3.75 -7.17 22.04
C GLU A 211 -3.08 -6.75 20.73
N HIS A 212 -3.43 -7.41 19.61
CA HIS A 212 -2.94 -7.11 18.27
C HIS A 212 -4.06 -7.33 17.24
N ALA A 213 -4.03 -6.59 16.13
CA ALA A 213 -4.96 -6.82 15.01
C ALA A 213 -4.64 -8.07 14.17
N ARG A 214 -3.48 -8.70 14.42
CA ARG A 214 -2.92 -9.77 13.60
C ARG A 214 -3.12 -11.16 14.18
N SER A 215 -3.46 -12.09 13.30
CA SER A 215 -3.74 -13.49 13.66
C SER A 215 -2.48 -14.29 14.01
N ASP A 216 -1.33 -13.94 13.41
CA ASP A 216 -0.04 -14.61 13.62
C ASP A 216 0.68 -14.19 14.91
N LEU A 217 0.19 -13.14 15.56
CA LEU A 217 0.66 -12.65 16.86
C LEU A 217 -0.34 -12.90 17.99
N ALA A 218 -1.52 -13.45 17.69
CA ALA A 218 -2.45 -13.90 18.71
C ALA A 218 -1.84 -15.13 19.42
N PRO A 219 -1.82 -15.18 20.77
CA PRO A 219 -1.33 -16.36 21.47
C PRO A 219 -2.15 -17.56 21.01
N SER A 220 -1.48 -18.64 20.64
CA SER A 220 -2.14 -19.92 20.39
C SER A 220 -2.99 -20.23 21.63
N ARG A 221 -4.32 -20.14 21.50
CA ARG A 221 -5.22 -20.71 22.49
C ARG A 221 -5.15 -22.23 22.32
N THR A 222 -4.03 -22.81 22.76
CA THR A 222 -3.95 -24.24 23.03
C THR A 222 -4.66 -24.44 24.36
N LEU A 223 -5.91 -24.92 24.26
CA LEU A 223 -6.61 -25.61 25.35
C LEU A 223 -6.01 -27.00 25.53
#